data_AF-A0A424RV92-F1
#
_entry.id   AF-A0A424RV92-F1
#
_cell.length_a   1.000
_cell.length_b   1.000
_cell.length_c   1.000
_cell.angle_alpha   90.00
_cell.angle_beta   90.00
_cell.angle_gamma   90.00
#
_symmetry.space_group_name_H-M   'P 1'
#
loop_
_entity.id
_entity.type
_entity.pdbx_description
1 polymer ?
#
loop_
_entity_poly.entity_id
_entity_poly.type
_entity_poly.pdbx_seq_one_letter_code
_entity_poly.pdbx_strand_id
1 'polypeptide(L)'
;MKLFFYKSILVFFLFIIAIHFSFGLIKNELKREISKISSKENVEQIKEKIREEIKDGLDKERYLNQEDARLLNDFLNKIKSELNSK
;
A
#
# COMPACT_ATOMS: atom_id res chain seq x y z
N MET A 1 -14.86 27.20 47.96
CA MET A 1 -15.06 27.02 46.50
C MET A 1 -13.87 27.46 45.65
N LYS A 2 -13.26 28.65 45.86
CA LYS A 2 -12.13 29.14 45.04
C LYS A 2 -10.89 28.22 45.03
N LEU A 3 -10.59 27.57 46.15
CA LEU A 3 -9.45 26.64 46.26
C LEU A 3 -9.63 25.35 45.43
N PHE A 4 -10.88 24.92 45.23
CA PHE A 4 -11.20 23.76 44.39
C PHE A 4 -10.95 24.06 42.92
N PHE A 5 -11.36 25.26 42.46
CA PHE A 5 -11.09 25.73 41.09
C PHE A 5 -9.60 25.85 40.80
N TYR A 6 -8.80 26.38 41.74
CA TYR A 6 -7.35 26.49 41.57
C TYR A 6 -6.68 25.12 41.42
N LYS A 7 -7.07 24.13 42.25
CA LYS A 7 -6.59 22.75 42.13
C LYS A 7 -7.00 22.11 40.81
N SER A 8 -8.23 22.35 40.35
CA SER A 8 -8.71 21.83 39.08
C SER A 8 -7.93 22.37 37.88
N ILE A 9 -7.62 23.67 37.88
CA ILE A 9 -6.79 24.31 36.86
C ILE A 9 -5.36 23.75 36.86
N LEU A 10 -4.78 23.53 38.05
CA LEU A 10 -3.46 22.92 38.18
C LEU A 10 -3.40 21.51 37.58
N VAL A 11 -4.42 20.68 37.85
CA VAL A 11 -4.50 19.32 37.30
C VAL A 11 -4.65 19.35 35.78
N PHE A 12 -5.47 20.25 35.25
CA PHE A 12 -5.62 20.41 33.80
C PHE A 12 -4.31 20.86 33.13
N PHE A 13 -3.58 21.78 33.76
CA PHE A 13 -2.30 22.25 33.27
C PHE A 13 -1.26 21.13 33.23
N LEU A 14 -1.17 20.32 34.30
CA LEU A 14 -0.31 19.15 34.34
C LEU A 14 -0.70 18.09 33.30
N PHE A 15 -2.00 17.92 33.06
CA PHE A 15 -2.50 16.99 32.05
C PHE A 15 -2.11 17.41 30.62
N ILE A 16 -2.18 18.71 30.30
CA ILE A 16 -1.74 19.25 29.01
C ILE A 16 -0.23 19.04 28.83
N ILE A 17 0.57 19.28 29.87
CA ILE A 17 2.03 19.04 29.83
C ILE A 17 2.33 17.56 29.59
N ALA A 18 1.63 16.66 30.28
CA ALA A 18 1.80 15.23 30.11
C ALA A 18 1.50 14.78 28.68
N ILE A 19 0.38 15.25 28.10
CA ILE A 19 0.02 14.98 26.70
C ILE A 19 1.09 15.51 25.74
N HIS A 20 1.56 16.73 25.93
CA HIS A 20 2.59 17.33 25.07
C HIS A 20 3.89 16.51 25.08
N PHE A 21 4.29 16.01 26.24
CA PHE A 21 5.44 15.12 26.40
C PHE A 21 5.21 13.77 25.69
N SER A 22 4.05 13.15 25.85
CA SER A 22 3.69 11.90 25.18
C SER A 22 3.72 12.01 23.65
N PHE A 23 3.18 13.10 23.09
CA PHE A 23 3.24 13.33 21.64
C PHE A 23 4.67 13.50 21.11
N GLY A 24 5.57 14.09 21.90
CA GLY A 24 6.99 14.20 21.55
C GLY A 24 7.69 12.86 21.36
N LEU A 25 7.36 11.87 22.20
CA LEU A 25 7.91 10.51 22.11
C LEU A 25 7.38 9.78 20.86
N ILE A 26 6.06 9.83 20.65
CA ILE A 26 5.39 9.17 19.51
C ILE A 26 5.91 9.73 18.17
N LYS A 27 6.14 11.05 18.09
CA LYS A 27 6.67 11.70 16.88
C LYS A 27 8.04 11.18 16.47
N ASN A 28 8.90 10.84 17.42
CA ASN A 28 10.25 10.36 17.14
C ASN A 28 10.25 8.91 16.65
N GLU A 29 9.39 8.06 17.21
CA GLU A 29 9.22 6.67 16.76
C GLU A 29 8.63 6.63 15.35
N LEU A 30 7.54 7.37 15.10
CA LEU A 30 6.95 7.50 13.77
C LEU A 30 7.94 8.00 12.73
N LYS A 31 8.73 9.05 13.05
CA LYS A 31 9.73 9.58 12.13
C LYS A 31 10.80 8.54 11.80
N ARG A 32 11.22 7.73 12.77
CA ARG A 32 12.20 6.66 12.56
C ARG A 32 11.62 5.53 11.70
N GLU A 33 10.40 5.09 11.97
CA GLU A 33 9.75 4.04 11.16
C GLU A 33 9.49 4.51 9.71
N ILE A 34 8.96 5.72 9.54
CA ILE A 34 8.75 6.31 8.22
C ILE A 34 10.09 6.47 7.47
N SER A 35 11.17 6.87 8.16
CA SER A 35 12.49 6.97 7.53
C SER A 35 13.11 5.63 7.15
N LYS A 36 12.80 4.55 7.90
CA LYS A 36 13.23 3.18 7.56
C LYS A 36 12.49 2.65 6.33
N ILE A 37 11.18 2.85 6.27
CA ILE A 37 10.34 2.43 5.15
C ILE A 37 10.64 3.26 3.90
N SER A 38 10.85 4.57 4.05
CA SER A 38 11.25 5.49 2.98
C SER A 38 12.76 5.50 2.72
N SER A 39 13.53 4.59 3.34
CA SER A 39 14.96 4.48 3.05
C SER A 39 15.13 4.13 1.57
N LYS A 40 16.10 4.77 0.92
CA LYS A 40 16.38 4.56 -0.52
C LYS A 40 16.57 3.08 -0.86
N GLU A 41 17.11 2.32 0.07
CA GLU A 41 17.35 0.88 -0.05
C GLU A 41 16.06 0.07 -0.15
N ASN A 42 15.06 0.34 0.70
CA ASN A 42 13.75 -0.33 0.61
C ASN A 42 13.01 0.02 -0.69
N VAL A 43 13.10 1.28 -1.12
CA VAL A 43 12.47 1.72 -2.38
C VAL A 43 13.13 1.03 -3.58
N GLU A 44 14.46 0.89 -3.56
CA GLU A 44 15.17 0.20 -4.63
C GLU A 44 14.88 -1.30 -4.64
N GLN A 45 14.83 -1.96 -3.47
CA GLN A 45 14.42 -3.36 -3.35
C GLN A 45 13.00 -3.61 -3.88
N ILE A 46 12.05 -2.72 -3.58
CA ILE A 46 10.67 -2.83 -4.10
C ILE A 46 10.66 -2.67 -5.62
N LYS A 47 11.42 -1.72 -6.17
CA LYS A 47 11.53 -1.53 -7.62
C LYS A 47 12.13 -2.76 -8.32
N GLU A 48 13.20 -3.31 -7.75
CA GLU A 48 13.87 -4.50 -8.31
C GLU A 48 12.90 -5.69 -8.34
N LYS A 49 12.16 -5.90 -7.23
CA LYS A 49 11.17 -6.98 -7.12
C LYS A 49 10.00 -6.83 -8.11
N ILE A 50 9.51 -5.60 -8.30
CA ILE A 50 8.49 -5.32 -9.33
C ILE A 50 9.04 -5.60 -10.74
N ARG A 51 10.31 -5.24 -10.99
CA ARG A 51 10.95 -5.46 -12.29
C ARG A 51 11.17 -6.96 -12.56
N GLU A 52 11.52 -7.74 -11.55
CA GLU A 52 11.62 -9.21 -11.65
C GLU A 52 10.27 -9.84 -11.98
N GLU A 53 9.20 -9.50 -11.24
CA GLU A 53 7.84 -10.01 -11.52
C GLU A 53 7.34 -9.65 -12.93
N ILE A 54 7.66 -8.44 -13.42
CA ILE A 54 7.33 -8.03 -14.79
C ILE A 54 8.13 -8.85 -15.81
N LYS A 55 9.42 -9.10 -15.57
CA LYS A 55 10.24 -9.95 -16.44
C LYS A 55 9.73 -11.39 -16.45
N ASP A 56 9.44 -11.95 -15.29
CA ASP A 56 8.88 -13.31 -15.16
C ASP A 56 7.50 -13.42 -15.83
N GLY A 57 6.69 -12.36 -15.78
CA GLY A 57 5.42 -12.27 -16.50
C GLY A 57 5.55 -12.15 -18.02
N LEU A 58 6.65 -11.56 -18.51
CA LEU A 58 6.96 -11.44 -19.94
C LEU A 58 7.65 -12.70 -20.50
N ASP A 59 8.48 -13.38 -19.71
CA ASP A 59 9.14 -14.64 -20.06
C ASP A 59 8.20 -15.85 -20.01
N LYS A 60 6.98 -15.69 -19.47
CA LYS A 60 5.91 -16.67 -19.70
C LYS A 60 5.52 -16.64 -21.18
N GLU A 61 6.14 -17.53 -21.96
CA GLU A 61 5.85 -17.78 -23.39
C GLU A 61 4.36 -17.98 -23.70
N ARG A 62 3.55 -18.34 -22.70
CA ARG A 62 2.09 -18.48 -22.83
C ARG A 62 1.35 -17.76 -21.71
N TYR A 63 0.77 -16.61 -22.06
CA TYR A 63 -0.19 -15.86 -21.23
C TYR A 63 -1.48 -16.63 -20.94
N LEU A 64 -1.87 -17.56 -21.82
CA LEU A 64 -3.09 -18.38 -21.70
C LEU A 64 -2.74 -19.87 -21.66
N ASN A 65 -3.47 -20.62 -20.84
CA ASN A 65 -3.40 -22.07 -20.86
C ASN A 65 -3.89 -22.62 -22.21
N GLN A 66 -3.58 -23.88 -22.53
CA GLN A 66 -3.57 -24.36 -23.92
C GLN A 66 -5.01 -24.60 -24.37
N GLU A 67 -5.81 -25.04 -23.40
CA GLU A 67 -7.26 -25.16 -23.48
C GLU A 67 -7.91 -23.78 -23.61
N ASP A 68 -7.55 -22.81 -22.75
CA ASP A 68 -8.14 -21.46 -22.80
C ASP A 68 -7.83 -20.76 -24.11
N ALA A 69 -6.60 -20.87 -24.62
CA ALA A 69 -6.19 -20.31 -25.90
C ALA A 69 -6.98 -20.93 -27.08
N ARG A 70 -7.24 -22.25 -27.03
CA ARG A 70 -8.09 -22.93 -28.02
C ARG A 70 -9.54 -22.44 -27.94
N LEU A 71 -10.09 -22.35 -26.73
CA LEU A 71 -11.47 -21.90 -26.52
C LEU A 71 -11.67 -20.46 -27.03
N LEU A 72 -10.72 -19.57 -26.77
CA LEU A 72 -10.73 -18.19 -27.25
C LEU A 72 -10.63 -18.10 -28.77
N ASN A 73 -9.78 -18.93 -29.38
CA ASN A 73 -9.67 -19.00 -30.83
C ASN A 73 -10.98 -19.48 -31.48
N ASP A 74 -11.61 -20.51 -30.93
CA ASP A 74 -12.89 -21.03 -31.42
C ASP A 74 -14.01 -19.97 -31.29
N PHE A 75 -14.03 -19.24 -30.18
CA PHE A 75 -14.97 -18.15 -29.95
C PHE A 75 -14.79 -17.01 -30.98
N LEU A 76 -13.54 -16.58 -31.23
CA LEU A 76 -13.24 -15.55 -32.23
C LEU A 76 -13.61 -15.99 -33.65
N ASN A 77 -13.34 -17.26 -33.99
CA ASN A 77 -13.73 -17.83 -35.28
C ASN A 77 -15.25 -17.85 -35.46
N LYS A 78 -15.99 -18.16 -34.41
CA LYS A 78 -17.45 -18.13 -34.42
C LYS A 78 -17.98 -16.72 -34.66
N ILE A 79 -17.50 -15.72 -33.91
CA ILE A 79 -17.85 -14.31 -34.13
C ILE A 79 -17.55 -13.90 -35.58
N LYS A 80 -16.38 -14.24 -36.10
CA LYS A 80 -15.99 -13.90 -37.48
C LYS A 80 -16.91 -14.55 -38.51
N SER A 81 -17.33 -15.80 -38.28
CA SER A 81 -18.28 -16.49 -39.16
C SER A 81 -19.66 -15.84 -39.15
N GLU A 82 -20.15 -15.39 -37.99
CA GLU A 82 -21.43 -14.68 -37.86
C GLU A 82 -21.38 -13.30 -38.51
N LEU A 83 -20.25 -12.60 -38.43
CA LEU A 83 -20.05 -11.30 -39.08
C LEU A 83 -19.94 -11.40 -40.61
N ASN A 84 -19.34 -12.47 -41.13
CA ASN A 84 -19.18 -12.71 -42.58
C ASN A 84 -20.40 -13.40 -43.22
N SER A 85 -21.31 -13.98 -42.42
CA SER A 85 -22.57 -14.58 -42.89
C SER A 85 -23.67 -13.54 -43.19
N LYS A 86 -23.26 -12.29 -43.45
CA LYS A 86 -24.13 -11.17 -43.81
C LYS A 86 -24.04 -10.84 -45.30
#